data_AF-A0A1S9TQS6-F1
#
_entry.id   AF-A0A1S9TQS6-F1
#
_cell.length_a   1.000
_cell.length_b   1.000
_cell.length_c   1.000
_cell.angle_alpha   90.00
_cell.angle_beta   90.00
_cell.angle_gamma   90.00
#
_symmetry.space_group_name_H-M   'P 1'
#
loop_
_entity.id
_entity.type
_entity.pdbx_description
1 polymer ?
#
loop_
_entity_poly.entity_id
_entity_poly.type
_entity_poly.pdbx_seq_one_letter_code
_entity_poly.pdbx_strand_id
1 'polypeptide(L)'
;MQDVRLFLFYLFLIVLGGVISYFLINKVILPSLEKIGEISAKRLMRKSKRIIKHILLVFEVLVIIVTMALIYFAFQVIIGADIEKMKWSMLSVVCVYPIFIVIISRIKLDVEKELGTFNSIIKKIVAKINKENYLINRLDILFGKTTLSLMIHITIIYVLFVGAINFEHMPYQIYYIVIIILPVSLITFIYFTDRDLVSQNMRRILSYFLLMMIALGKGYNDFKILMGIDTPNQFNDYLVFLFLTVFIAMDRLIKSIVDDYIAYHKPEGNTDFIAMDRLIKSYSKDYSEASPLLYENGKFRMDVGPSEFKNEEDYQKYVK
;
A
#
# COMPACT_ATOMS: atom_id res chain seq x y z
N MET A 1 3.00 1.58 34.86
CA MET A 1 3.10 0.13 34.56
C MET A 1 1.75 -0.52 34.27
N GLN A 2 0.66 -0.13 34.95
CA GLN A 2 -0.68 -0.69 34.69
C GLN A 2 -1.16 -0.46 33.25
N ASP A 3 -1.04 0.77 32.74
CA ASP A 3 -1.44 1.11 31.35
C ASP A 3 -0.65 0.33 30.30
N VAL A 4 0.63 0.04 30.54
CA VAL A 4 1.45 -0.80 29.66
C VAL A 4 0.93 -2.24 29.62
N ARG A 5 0.55 -2.81 30.77
CA ARG A 5 -0.05 -4.14 30.84
C ARG A 5 -1.41 -4.18 30.14
N LEU A 6 -2.22 -3.14 30.32
CA LEU A 6 -3.52 -2.99 29.65
C LEU A 6 -3.37 -2.83 28.13
N PHE A 7 -2.36 -2.09 27.66
CA PHE A 7 -2.06 -1.96 26.24
C PHE A 7 -1.61 -3.29 25.62
N LEU A 8 -0.74 -4.05 26.30
CA LEU A 8 -0.35 -5.39 25.84
C LEU A 8 -1.54 -6.35 25.81
N PHE A 9 -2.44 -6.27 26.79
CA PHE A 9 -3.67 -7.06 26.81
C PHE A 9 -4.63 -6.64 25.68
N TYR A 10 -4.75 -5.34 25.40
CA TYR A 10 -5.49 -4.80 24.26
C TYR A 10 -4.96 -5.36 22.93
N LEU A 11 -3.63 -5.36 22.71
CA LEU A 11 -3.02 -5.95 21.52
C LEU A 11 -3.32 -7.44 21.40
N PHE A 12 -3.26 -8.18 22.52
CA PHE A 12 -3.62 -9.60 22.56
C PHE A 12 -5.07 -9.83 22.15
N LEU A 13 -6.02 -9.04 22.66
CA LEU A 13 -7.44 -9.14 22.32
C LEU A 13 -7.71 -8.88 20.83
N ILE A 14 -6.97 -7.98 20.20
CA ILE A 14 -7.11 -7.70 18.77
C ILE A 14 -6.62 -8.85 17.93
N VAL A 15 -5.46 -9.43 18.26
CA VAL A 15 -4.95 -10.62 17.57
C VAL A 15 -5.94 -11.77 17.71
N LEU A 16 -6.43 -12.01 18.93
CA LEU A 16 -7.42 -13.04 19.21
C LEU A 16 -8.72 -12.80 18.45
N GLY A 17 -9.24 -11.57 18.47
CA GLY A 17 -10.44 -11.16 17.73
C GLY A 17 -10.28 -11.31 16.22
N GLY A 18 -9.11 -11.00 15.67
CA GLY A 18 -8.77 -11.23 14.27
C GLY A 18 -8.79 -12.71 13.88
N VAL A 19 -8.19 -13.57 14.71
CA VAL A 19 -8.19 -15.03 14.50
C VAL A 19 -9.61 -15.60 14.56
N ILE A 20 -10.40 -15.19 15.56
CA ILE A 20 -11.80 -15.61 15.71
C ILE A 20 -12.62 -15.12 14.52
N SER A 21 -12.43 -13.87 14.08
CA SER A 21 -13.13 -13.30 12.92
C SER A 21 -12.78 -14.05 11.63
N TYR A 22 -11.51 -14.36 11.41
CA TYR A 22 -11.07 -15.17 10.27
C TYR A 22 -11.73 -16.55 10.28
N PHE A 23 -11.79 -17.21 11.44
CA PHE A 23 -12.46 -18.49 11.59
C PHE A 23 -13.96 -18.38 11.30
N LEU A 24 -14.66 -17.41 11.88
CA LEU A 24 -16.09 -17.19 11.65
C LEU A 24 -16.39 -16.87 10.19
N ILE A 25 -15.61 -16.01 9.55
CA ILE A 25 -15.80 -15.66 8.14
C ILE A 25 -15.63 -16.91 7.26
N ASN A 26 -14.55 -17.66 7.43
CA ASN A 26 -14.24 -18.79 6.53
C ASN A 26 -15.05 -20.06 6.83
N LYS A 27 -15.40 -20.32 8.09
CA LYS A 27 -16.12 -21.55 8.48
C LYS A 27 -17.62 -21.37 8.55
N VAL A 28 -18.12 -20.15 8.78
CA VAL A 28 -19.54 -19.90 9.00
C VAL A 28 -20.14 -19.01 7.91
N ILE A 29 -19.62 -17.78 7.76
CA ILE A 29 -20.26 -16.77 6.90
C ILE A 29 -20.11 -17.15 5.42
N LEU A 30 -18.89 -17.35 4.94
CA LEU A 30 -18.62 -17.63 3.53
C LEU A 30 -19.31 -18.92 3.04
N PRO A 31 -19.22 -20.08 3.76
CA PRO A 31 -19.92 -21.29 3.34
C PRO A 31 -21.45 -21.11 3.31
N SER A 32 -22.01 -20.31 4.22
CA SER A 32 -23.45 -20.02 4.24
C SER A 32 -23.86 -19.19 3.01
N LEU A 33 -23.08 -18.17 2.65
CA LEU A 33 -23.32 -17.36 1.46
C LEU A 33 -23.17 -18.16 0.16
N GLU A 34 -22.16 -19.02 0.07
CA GLU A 34 -21.97 -19.93 -1.06
C GLU A 34 -23.16 -20.88 -1.22
N LYS A 35 -23.68 -21.42 -0.12
CA LYS A 35 -24.87 -22.29 -0.13
C LYS A 35 -26.11 -21.57 -0.67
N ILE A 36 -26.29 -20.29 -0.33
CA ILE A 36 -27.36 -19.45 -0.90
C ILE A 36 -27.17 -19.28 -2.42
N GLY A 37 -25.93 -19.04 -2.86
CA GLY A 37 -25.55 -18.98 -4.26
C GLY A 37 -25.87 -20.28 -5.01
N GLU A 38 -25.48 -21.43 -4.46
CA GLU A 38 -25.72 -22.75 -5.07
C GLU A 38 -27.22 -23.06 -5.20
N ILE A 39 -28.03 -22.77 -4.18
CA ILE A 39 -29.48 -22.93 -4.23
C ILE A 39 -30.09 -22.06 -5.33
N SER A 40 -29.62 -20.82 -5.45
CA SER A 40 -30.08 -19.87 -6.46
C SER A 40 -29.69 -20.32 -7.87
N ALA A 41 -28.48 -20.84 -8.05
CA ALA A 41 -27.99 -21.41 -9.30
C ALA A 41 -28.84 -22.62 -9.74
N LYS A 42 -29.09 -23.57 -8.85
CA LYS A 42 -29.96 -24.74 -9.13
C LYS A 42 -31.37 -24.35 -9.56
N ARG A 43 -31.93 -23.30 -8.95
CA ARG A 43 -33.24 -22.75 -9.37
C ARG A 43 -33.18 -22.13 -10.75
N LEU A 44 -32.10 -21.42 -11.06
CA LEU A 44 -31.89 -20.75 -12.34
C LEU A 44 -31.70 -21.74 -13.49
N MET A 45 -30.98 -22.84 -13.27
CA MET A 45 -30.74 -23.91 -14.26
C MET A 45 -32.02 -24.61 -14.73
N ARG A 46 -33.12 -24.55 -13.96
CA ARG A 46 -34.43 -25.07 -14.37
C ARG A 46 -35.12 -24.23 -15.46
N LYS A 47 -34.56 -23.08 -15.82
CA LYS A 47 -35.10 -22.17 -16.84
C LYS A 47 -34.45 -22.42 -18.20
N SER A 48 -34.99 -21.80 -19.26
CA SER A 48 -34.43 -21.93 -20.61
C SER A 48 -33.08 -21.23 -20.74
N LYS A 49 -32.20 -21.74 -21.62
CA LYS A 49 -30.86 -21.16 -21.86
C LYS A 49 -30.88 -19.66 -22.19
N ARG A 50 -31.91 -19.19 -22.91
CA ARG A 50 -32.09 -17.77 -23.27
C ARG A 50 -32.38 -16.90 -22.04
N ILE A 51 -33.22 -17.39 -21.13
CA ILE A 51 -33.57 -16.71 -19.88
C ILE A 51 -32.35 -16.64 -18.95
N ILE A 52 -31.60 -17.73 -18.83
CA ILE A 52 -30.39 -17.77 -18.00
C ILE A 52 -29.37 -16.72 -18.46
N LYS A 53 -29.12 -16.62 -19.77
CA LYS A 53 -28.22 -15.59 -20.33
C LYS A 53 -28.66 -14.16 -20.02
N HIS A 54 -29.97 -13.87 -20.08
CA HIS A 54 -30.49 -12.54 -19.73
C HIS A 54 -30.29 -12.25 -18.24
N ILE A 55 -30.58 -13.21 -17.36
CA ILE A 55 -30.41 -13.05 -15.92
C ILE A 55 -28.94 -12.82 -15.55
N LEU A 56 -28.01 -13.55 -16.16
CA LEU A 56 -26.57 -13.32 -15.97
C LEU A 56 -26.14 -11.92 -16.43
N LEU A 57 -26.71 -11.40 -17.53
CA LEU A 57 -26.44 -10.04 -17.99
C LEU A 57 -26.97 -9.00 -17.00
N VAL A 58 -28.19 -9.19 -16.49
CA VAL A 58 -28.76 -8.35 -15.42
C VAL A 58 -27.86 -8.36 -14.18
N PHE A 59 -27.35 -9.53 -13.78
CA PHE A 59 -26.40 -9.63 -12.67
C PHE A 59 -25.09 -8.87 -12.93
N GLU A 60 -24.50 -8.96 -14.14
CA GLU A 60 -23.29 -8.17 -14.46
C GLU A 60 -23.56 -6.66 -14.37
N VAL A 61 -24.70 -6.19 -14.88
CA VAL A 61 -25.09 -4.78 -14.80
C VAL A 61 -25.31 -4.36 -13.34
N LEU A 62 -25.96 -5.19 -12.53
CA LEU A 62 -26.20 -4.89 -11.12
C LEU A 62 -24.87 -4.82 -10.35
N VAL A 63 -23.93 -5.73 -10.61
CA VAL A 63 -22.58 -5.67 -10.04
C VAL A 63 -21.87 -4.36 -10.39
N ILE A 64 -21.97 -3.90 -11.64
CA ILE A 64 -21.38 -2.61 -12.07
C ILE A 64 -22.01 -1.45 -11.29
N ILE A 65 -23.35 -1.41 -11.19
CA ILE A 65 -24.07 -0.34 -10.49
C ILE A 65 -23.69 -0.29 -9.00
N VAL A 66 -23.69 -1.43 -8.31
CA VAL A 66 -23.33 -1.46 -6.88
C VAL A 66 -21.84 -1.12 -6.68
N THR A 67 -20.97 -1.51 -7.61
CA THR A 67 -19.55 -1.12 -7.58
C THR A 67 -19.39 0.40 -7.78
N MET A 68 -20.13 1.01 -8.71
CA MET A 68 -20.13 2.48 -8.87
C MET A 68 -20.66 3.19 -7.63
N ALA A 69 -21.70 2.65 -6.98
CA ALA A 69 -22.20 3.20 -5.72
C ALA A 69 -21.12 3.13 -4.61
N LEU A 70 -20.42 1.99 -4.49
CA LEU A 70 -19.31 1.85 -3.55
C LEU A 70 -18.20 2.88 -3.81
N ILE A 71 -17.80 3.06 -5.07
CA ILE A 71 -16.80 4.05 -5.47
C ILE A 71 -17.27 5.47 -5.14
N TYR A 72 -18.53 5.79 -5.41
CA TYR A 72 -19.11 7.09 -5.08
C TYR A 72 -19.03 7.35 -3.58
N PHE A 73 -19.46 6.41 -2.74
CA PHE A 73 -19.37 6.57 -1.28
C PHE A 73 -17.92 6.67 -0.79
N ALA A 74 -16.99 5.86 -1.35
CA ALA A 74 -15.57 5.96 -1.03
C ALA A 74 -15.01 7.35 -1.38
N PHE A 75 -15.43 7.92 -2.50
CA PHE A 75 -15.00 9.26 -2.93
C PHE A 75 -15.57 10.38 -2.04
N GLN A 76 -16.82 10.26 -1.58
CA GLN A 76 -17.41 11.21 -0.63
C GLN A 76 -16.64 11.25 0.70
N VAL A 77 -16.15 10.09 1.17
CA VAL A 77 -15.29 10.02 2.36
C VAL A 77 -13.97 10.74 2.15
N ILE A 78 -13.34 10.60 0.99
CA ILE A 78 -12.05 11.24 0.67
C ILE A 78 -12.17 12.77 0.62
N ILE A 79 -13.27 13.30 0.09
CA ILE A 79 -13.51 14.75 -0.02
C ILE A 79 -13.98 15.38 1.30
N GLY A 80 -14.20 14.58 2.35
CA GLY A 80 -14.64 15.08 3.64
C GLY A 80 -16.09 15.58 3.61
N ALA A 81 -16.93 14.99 2.76
CA ALA A 81 -18.37 15.22 2.80
C ALA A 81 -18.94 14.83 4.17
N ASP A 82 -20.08 15.39 4.54
CA ASP A 82 -20.71 15.26 5.87
C ASP A 82 -21.04 13.78 6.22
N ILE A 83 -20.03 13.06 6.72
CA ILE A 83 -20.01 11.60 6.96
C ILE A 83 -21.18 11.22 7.89
N GLU A 84 -21.55 12.11 8.81
CA GLU A 84 -22.57 11.85 9.80
C GLU A 84 -23.96 11.62 9.19
N LYS A 85 -24.29 12.32 8.10
CA LYS A 85 -25.54 12.14 7.36
C LYS A 85 -25.55 10.87 6.49
N MET A 86 -24.38 10.44 6.01
CA MET A 86 -24.26 9.34 5.05
C MET A 86 -23.86 8.01 5.69
N LYS A 87 -23.58 7.98 7.02
CA LYS A 87 -23.03 6.82 7.73
C LYS A 87 -23.83 5.53 7.55
N TRP A 88 -25.17 5.59 7.60
CA TRP A 88 -26.02 4.40 7.45
C TRP A 88 -26.08 3.91 6.01
N SER A 89 -26.15 4.83 5.05
CA SER A 89 -26.13 4.55 3.61
C SER A 89 -24.81 3.88 3.24
N MET A 90 -23.70 4.44 3.70
CA MET A 90 -22.36 3.92 3.48
C MET A 90 -22.18 2.53 4.12
N LEU A 91 -22.59 2.37 5.39
CA LEU A 91 -22.51 1.10 6.09
C LEU A 91 -23.32 0.00 5.36
N SER A 92 -24.53 0.33 4.88
CA SER A 92 -25.34 -0.63 4.15
C SER A 92 -24.69 -1.07 2.83
N VAL A 93 -24.13 -0.14 2.04
CA VAL A 93 -23.44 -0.48 0.79
C VAL A 93 -22.18 -1.30 1.07
N VAL A 94 -21.37 -0.93 2.06
CA VAL A 94 -20.14 -1.64 2.44
C VAL A 94 -20.43 -3.06 2.93
N CYS A 95 -21.53 -3.28 3.67
CA CYS A 95 -21.91 -4.61 4.14
C CYS A 95 -22.61 -5.46 3.07
N VAL A 96 -23.50 -4.86 2.27
CA VAL A 96 -24.30 -5.59 1.26
C VAL A 96 -23.45 -5.96 0.05
N TYR A 97 -22.52 -5.10 -0.38
CA TYR A 97 -21.68 -5.35 -1.55
C TYR A 97 -20.91 -6.68 -1.51
N PRO A 98 -20.11 -7.00 -0.48
CA PRO A 98 -19.36 -8.27 -0.43
C PRO A 98 -20.28 -9.48 -0.39
N ILE A 99 -21.40 -9.41 0.35
CA ILE A 99 -22.42 -10.47 0.39
C ILE A 99 -22.98 -10.73 -1.01
N PHE A 100 -23.36 -9.67 -1.70
CA PHE A 100 -23.94 -9.72 -3.03
C PHE A 100 -22.94 -10.27 -4.07
N ILE A 101 -21.69 -9.81 -4.03
CA ILE A 101 -20.61 -10.27 -4.92
C ILE A 101 -20.34 -11.76 -4.74
N VAL A 102 -20.26 -12.27 -3.50
CA VAL A 102 -20.03 -13.70 -3.23
C VAL A 102 -21.15 -14.55 -3.81
N ILE A 103 -22.41 -14.17 -3.56
CA ILE A 103 -23.58 -14.91 -4.05
C ILE A 103 -23.62 -14.93 -5.58
N ILE A 104 -23.46 -13.78 -6.24
CA ILE A 104 -23.48 -13.70 -7.71
C ILE A 104 -22.31 -14.43 -8.33
N SER A 105 -21.11 -14.30 -7.76
CA SER A 105 -19.92 -15.00 -8.27
C SER A 105 -20.13 -16.50 -8.24
N ARG A 106 -20.72 -17.02 -7.15
CA ARG A 106 -21.07 -18.44 -7.06
C ARG A 106 -22.10 -18.87 -8.09
N ILE A 107 -23.17 -18.09 -8.26
CA ILE A 107 -24.21 -18.37 -9.27
C ILE A 107 -23.59 -18.40 -10.68
N LYS A 108 -22.77 -17.39 -11.02
CA LYS A 108 -22.12 -17.31 -12.33
C LYS A 108 -21.20 -18.51 -12.58
N LEU A 109 -20.38 -18.88 -11.60
CA LEU A 109 -19.48 -20.03 -11.71
C LEU A 109 -20.23 -21.35 -11.94
N ASP A 110 -21.27 -21.61 -11.16
CA ASP A 110 -22.04 -22.86 -11.28
C ASP A 110 -22.84 -22.91 -12.59
N VAL A 111 -23.33 -21.78 -13.08
CA VAL A 111 -24.07 -21.69 -14.35
C VAL A 111 -23.14 -21.77 -15.58
N GLU A 112 -21.95 -21.15 -15.54
CA GLU A 112 -20.98 -21.23 -16.64
C GLU A 112 -20.45 -22.65 -16.84
N LYS A 113 -20.33 -23.45 -15.78
CA LYS A 113 -19.94 -24.87 -15.87
C LYS A 113 -20.90 -25.71 -16.70
N GLU A 114 -22.20 -25.42 -16.67
CA GLU A 114 -23.22 -26.19 -17.41
C GLU A 114 -23.56 -25.65 -18.81
N LEU A 115 -23.53 -24.33 -19.00
CA LEU A 115 -23.97 -23.69 -20.26
C LEU A 115 -22.86 -23.43 -21.28
N GLY A 116 -21.59 -23.60 -20.89
CA GLY A 116 -20.45 -23.17 -21.67
C GLY A 116 -20.25 -21.64 -21.63
N THR A 117 -19.30 -21.15 -22.43
CA THR A 117 -18.81 -19.76 -22.34
C THR A 117 -19.92 -18.70 -22.54
N PHE A 118 -20.20 -17.95 -21.48
CA PHE A 118 -21.07 -16.78 -21.48
C PHE A 118 -20.36 -15.56 -22.09
N ASN A 119 -21.04 -14.85 -23.00
CA ASN A 119 -20.49 -13.68 -23.69
C ASN A 119 -20.64 -12.41 -22.82
N SER A 120 -19.79 -12.29 -21.81
CA SER A 120 -19.78 -11.22 -20.80
C SER A 120 -19.53 -9.83 -21.38
N ILE A 121 -20.27 -8.82 -20.90
CA ILE A 121 -20.07 -7.41 -21.27
C ILE A 121 -18.74 -6.92 -20.72
N ILE A 122 -18.44 -7.30 -19.47
CA ILE A 122 -17.19 -6.94 -18.79
C ILE A 122 -15.99 -7.48 -19.58
N LYS A 123 -16.03 -8.75 -20.01
CA LYS A 123 -14.95 -9.33 -20.83
C LYS A 123 -14.73 -8.58 -22.14
N LYS A 124 -15.79 -8.07 -22.79
CA LYS A 124 -15.66 -7.27 -24.03
C LYS A 124 -15.01 -5.91 -23.77
N ILE A 125 -15.35 -5.26 -22.66
CA ILE A 125 -14.73 -3.99 -22.27
C ILE A 125 -13.24 -4.22 -21.95
N VAL A 126 -12.94 -5.25 -21.15
CA VAL A 126 -11.56 -5.61 -20.79
C VAL A 126 -10.74 -6.02 -22.02
N ALA A 127 -11.33 -6.72 -23.00
CA ALA A 127 -10.63 -7.10 -24.22
C ALA A 127 -10.27 -5.90 -25.12
N LYS A 128 -11.00 -4.78 -25.02
CA LYS A 128 -10.64 -3.53 -25.71
C LYS A 128 -9.48 -2.79 -25.03
N ILE A 129 -9.21 -3.09 -23.77
CA ILE A 129 -8.12 -2.52 -23.01
C ILE A 129 -6.86 -3.34 -23.29
N ASN A 130 -5.83 -2.73 -23.87
CA ASN A 130 -4.59 -3.43 -24.21
C ASN A 130 -3.91 -3.95 -22.92
N LYS A 131 -3.99 -5.26 -22.68
CA LYS A 131 -3.37 -5.93 -21.52
C LYS A 131 -1.84 -5.82 -21.51
N GLU A 132 -1.22 -5.53 -22.64
CA GLU A 132 0.24 -5.37 -22.76
C GLU A 132 0.71 -3.96 -22.40
N ASN A 133 -0.21 -3.01 -22.16
CA ASN A 133 0.17 -1.67 -21.72
C ASN A 133 0.86 -1.75 -20.34
N TYR A 134 2.09 -1.23 -20.27
CA TYR A 134 2.91 -1.20 -19.05
C TYR A 134 2.11 -0.70 -17.85
N LEU A 135 1.39 0.42 -17.98
CA LEU A 135 0.63 1.00 -16.87
C LEU A 135 -0.48 0.05 -16.39
N ILE A 136 -1.15 -0.64 -17.31
CA ILE A 136 -2.27 -1.54 -16.97
C ILE A 136 -1.75 -2.81 -16.31
N ASN A 137 -0.64 -3.36 -16.82
CA ASN A 137 0.06 -4.48 -16.21
C ASN A 137 0.53 -4.13 -14.78
N ARG A 138 1.10 -2.94 -14.59
CA ARG A 138 1.52 -2.48 -13.25
C ARG A 138 0.36 -2.18 -12.31
N LEU A 139 -0.76 -1.66 -12.82
CA LEU A 139 -1.97 -1.46 -12.02
C LEU A 139 -2.56 -2.79 -11.55
N ASP A 140 -2.56 -3.84 -12.38
CA ASP A 140 -3.05 -5.17 -11.99
C ASP A 140 -2.24 -5.75 -10.80
N ILE A 141 -0.91 -5.55 -10.80
CA ILE A 141 -0.03 -5.92 -9.69
C ILE A 141 -0.36 -5.14 -8.40
N LEU A 142 -0.73 -3.86 -8.54
CA LEU A 142 -1.12 -3.01 -7.41
C LEU A 142 -2.45 -3.48 -6.80
N PHE A 143 -3.47 -3.79 -7.61
CA PHE A 143 -4.82 -4.18 -7.15
C PHE A 143 -4.93 -5.61 -6.59
N GLY A 144 -3.83 -6.38 -6.55
CA GLY A 144 -3.78 -7.72 -5.97
C GLY A 144 -3.23 -7.79 -4.54
N LYS A 145 -2.23 -8.67 -4.35
CA LYS A 145 -1.57 -8.92 -3.05
C LYS A 145 -0.94 -7.65 -2.45
N THR A 146 -0.49 -6.74 -3.30
CA THR A 146 0.10 -5.46 -2.89
C THR A 146 -0.90 -4.60 -2.12
N THR A 147 -2.09 -4.35 -2.66
CA THR A 147 -3.12 -3.57 -1.93
C THR A 147 -3.55 -4.27 -0.65
N LEU A 148 -3.74 -5.59 -0.67
CA LEU A 148 -4.11 -6.34 0.54
C LEU A 148 -3.06 -6.18 1.65
N SER A 149 -1.77 -6.29 1.29
CA SER A 149 -0.68 -6.09 2.25
C SER A 149 -0.65 -4.65 2.78
N LEU A 150 -0.81 -3.65 1.92
CA LEU A 150 -0.87 -2.24 2.35
C LEU A 150 -2.02 -2.02 3.35
N MET A 151 -3.20 -2.59 3.09
CA MET A 151 -4.35 -2.50 3.99
C MET A 151 -4.09 -3.16 5.34
N ILE A 152 -3.38 -4.29 5.37
CA ILE A 152 -2.98 -4.95 6.63
C ILE A 152 -2.05 -4.03 7.42
N HIS A 153 -1.03 -3.46 6.78
CA HIS A 153 -0.09 -2.54 7.42
C HIS A 153 -0.79 -1.29 7.97
N ILE A 154 -1.68 -0.66 7.18
CA ILE A 154 -2.50 0.49 7.62
C ILE A 154 -3.37 0.11 8.83
N THR A 155 -3.97 -1.08 8.82
CA THR A 155 -4.82 -1.56 9.92
C THR A 155 -4.01 -1.72 11.22
N ILE A 156 -2.82 -2.32 11.13
CA ILE A 156 -1.91 -2.50 12.27
C ILE A 156 -1.52 -1.12 12.84
N ILE A 157 -1.12 -0.18 11.99
CA ILE A 157 -0.80 1.19 12.38
C ILE A 157 -1.98 1.83 13.11
N TYR A 158 -3.17 1.80 12.50
CA TYR A 158 -4.38 2.40 13.06
C TYR A 158 -4.68 1.87 14.47
N VAL A 159 -4.65 0.54 14.62
CA VAL A 159 -4.87 -0.12 15.92
C VAL A 159 -3.87 0.33 16.98
N LEU A 160 -2.60 0.45 16.62
CA LEU A 160 -1.54 0.91 17.52
C LEU A 160 -1.75 2.36 17.95
N PHE A 161 -2.15 3.23 17.02
CA PHE A 161 -2.46 4.63 17.30
C PHE A 161 -3.68 4.78 18.22
N VAL A 162 -4.76 4.04 17.96
CA VAL A 162 -5.96 4.03 18.83
C VAL A 162 -5.60 3.57 20.24
N GLY A 163 -4.75 2.54 20.37
CA GLY A 163 -4.24 2.13 21.66
C GLY A 163 -3.41 3.23 22.33
N ALA A 164 -2.43 3.81 21.63
CA ALA A 164 -1.57 4.85 22.16
C ALA A 164 -2.33 6.07 22.72
N ILE A 165 -3.40 6.50 22.04
CA ILE A 165 -4.18 7.69 22.42
C ILE A 165 -5.14 7.41 23.58
N ASN A 166 -5.68 6.19 23.70
CA ASN A 166 -6.70 5.86 24.72
C ASN A 166 -6.13 5.54 26.11
N PHE A 167 -4.83 5.29 26.26
CA PHE A 167 -4.20 5.05 27.56
C PHE A 167 -3.45 6.31 28.02
N GLU A 168 -4.05 7.05 28.96
CA GLU A 168 -3.64 8.40 29.37
C GLU A 168 -2.25 8.49 30.01
N HIS A 169 -1.75 7.44 30.68
CA HIS A 169 -0.47 7.47 31.40
C HIS A 169 0.60 6.59 30.74
N MET A 170 0.60 6.51 29.41
CA MET A 170 1.66 5.81 28.69
C MET A 170 3.01 6.54 28.80
N PRO A 171 4.12 5.80 29.00
CA PRO A 171 5.46 6.36 28.88
C PRO A 171 5.70 6.93 27.47
N TYR A 172 6.37 8.08 27.38
CA TYR A 172 6.69 8.75 26.10
C TYR A 172 7.47 7.84 25.12
N GLN A 173 8.22 6.87 25.63
CA GLN A 173 8.94 5.87 24.84
C GLN A 173 7.98 5.02 24.00
N ILE A 174 6.78 4.70 24.49
CA ILE A 174 5.80 3.90 23.73
C ILE A 174 5.25 4.72 22.57
N TYR A 175 4.92 6.00 22.81
CA TYR A 175 4.51 6.92 21.73
C TYR A 175 5.59 7.05 20.66
N TYR A 176 6.85 7.16 21.06
CA TYR A 176 7.97 7.20 20.14
C TYR A 176 8.09 5.92 19.30
N ILE A 177 7.95 4.75 19.92
CA ILE A 177 7.94 3.46 19.21
C ILE A 177 6.77 3.38 18.21
N VAL A 178 5.57 3.82 18.59
CA VAL A 178 4.40 3.84 17.69
C VAL A 178 4.64 4.75 16.48
N ILE A 179 5.29 5.90 16.67
CA ILE A 179 5.66 6.79 15.57
C ILE A 179 6.72 6.15 14.65
N ILE A 180 7.73 5.46 15.20
CA ILE A 180 8.74 4.72 14.42
C ILE A 180 8.13 3.56 13.63
N ILE A 181 7.03 2.97 14.09
CA ILE A 181 6.35 1.90 13.34
C ILE A 181 5.85 2.39 11.99
N LEU A 182 5.54 3.69 11.81
CA LEU A 182 5.12 4.24 10.53
C LEU A 182 6.15 4.00 9.40
N PRO A 183 7.41 4.49 9.50
CA PRO A 183 8.40 4.25 8.45
C PRO A 183 8.80 2.77 8.37
N VAL A 184 8.91 2.06 9.51
CA VAL A 184 9.22 0.62 9.54
C VAL A 184 8.17 -0.19 8.78
N SER A 185 6.89 0.13 8.97
CA SER A 185 5.77 -0.54 8.31
C SER A 185 5.78 -0.34 6.80
N LEU A 186 6.23 0.82 6.31
CA LEU A 186 6.38 1.07 4.87
C LEU A 186 7.53 0.23 4.29
N ILE A 187 8.58 0.00 5.06
CA ILE A 187 9.70 -0.87 4.70
C ILE A 187 9.28 -2.34 4.70
N THR A 188 8.59 -2.83 5.73
CA THR A 188 8.08 -4.21 5.73
C THR A 188 7.08 -4.43 4.61
N PHE A 189 6.26 -3.43 4.28
CA PHE A 189 5.39 -3.47 3.12
C PHE A 189 6.18 -3.71 1.83
N ILE A 190 7.30 -3.01 1.59
CA ILE A 190 8.13 -3.20 0.39
C ILE A 190 8.73 -4.61 0.36
N TYR A 191 9.45 -5.01 1.40
CA TYR A 191 10.33 -6.18 1.36
C TYR A 191 9.67 -7.49 1.81
N PHE A 192 8.66 -7.46 2.68
CA PHE A 192 8.11 -8.66 3.34
C PHE A 192 6.72 -9.08 2.84
N THR A 193 6.16 -8.37 1.85
CA THR A 193 4.87 -8.75 1.23
C THR A 193 5.01 -9.94 0.27
N ASP A 194 5.86 -9.81 -0.75
CA ASP A 194 6.25 -10.88 -1.66
C ASP A 194 7.70 -10.65 -2.11
N ARG A 195 8.39 -11.72 -2.49
CA ARG A 195 9.79 -11.65 -2.96
C ARG A 195 9.89 -11.49 -4.48
N ASP A 196 8.77 -11.26 -5.16
CA ASP A 196 8.78 -10.99 -6.59
C ASP A 196 9.37 -9.60 -6.84
N LEU A 197 10.42 -9.53 -7.66
CA LEU A 197 11.18 -8.31 -7.88
C LEU A 197 10.32 -7.20 -8.52
N VAL A 198 9.37 -7.56 -9.39
CA VAL A 198 8.50 -6.59 -10.07
C VAL A 198 7.51 -5.99 -9.08
N SER A 199 6.84 -6.84 -8.29
CA SER A 199 5.92 -6.40 -7.24
C SER A 199 6.63 -5.57 -6.17
N GLN A 200 7.83 -5.97 -5.75
CA GLN A 200 8.66 -5.22 -4.79
C GLN A 200 9.02 -3.83 -5.32
N ASN A 201 9.45 -3.75 -6.59
CA ASN A 201 9.75 -2.46 -7.22
C ASN A 201 8.51 -1.56 -7.30
N MET A 202 7.33 -2.11 -7.59
CA MET A 202 6.09 -1.34 -7.59
C MET A 202 5.74 -0.79 -6.21
N ARG A 203 5.90 -1.59 -5.15
CA ARG A 203 5.70 -1.12 -3.77
C ARG A 203 6.69 -0.03 -3.37
N ARG A 204 7.93 -0.17 -3.81
CA ARG A 204 8.97 0.83 -3.57
C ARG A 204 8.69 2.15 -4.30
N ILE A 205 8.25 2.10 -5.57
CA ILE A 205 7.80 3.27 -6.32
C ILE A 205 6.65 3.98 -5.59
N LEU A 206 5.65 3.22 -5.15
CA LEU A 206 4.50 3.77 -4.42
C LEU A 206 4.93 4.43 -3.10
N SER A 207 5.86 3.81 -2.38
CA SER A 207 6.39 4.34 -1.12
C SER A 207 7.19 5.63 -1.32
N TYR A 208 8.06 5.69 -2.34
CA TYR A 208 8.77 6.93 -2.67
C TYR A 208 7.85 8.02 -3.20
N PHE A 209 6.83 7.68 -3.98
CA PHE A 209 5.83 8.63 -4.41
C PHE A 209 5.10 9.25 -3.20
N LEU A 210 4.73 8.44 -2.20
CA LEU A 210 4.16 8.93 -0.94
C LEU A 210 5.13 9.87 -0.19
N LEU A 211 6.40 9.50 -0.09
CA LEU A 211 7.42 10.33 0.57
C LEU A 211 7.64 11.66 -0.15
N MET A 212 7.62 11.65 -1.49
CA MET A 212 7.66 12.86 -2.30
C MET A 212 6.46 13.77 -2.01
N MET A 213 5.24 13.21 -1.91
CA MET A 213 4.05 14.00 -1.54
C MET A 213 4.17 14.61 -0.14
N ILE A 214 4.71 13.87 0.83
CA ILE A 214 4.97 14.38 2.19
C ILE A 214 5.99 15.51 2.16
N ALA A 215 7.10 15.34 1.43
CA ALA A 215 8.15 16.35 1.31
C ALA A 215 7.63 17.63 0.63
N LEU A 216 6.84 17.51 -0.45
CA LEU A 216 6.20 18.64 -1.11
C LEU A 216 5.20 19.35 -0.17
N GLY A 217 4.39 18.59 0.57
CA GLY A 217 3.47 19.15 1.56
C GLY A 217 4.19 19.91 2.67
N LYS A 218 5.30 19.37 3.18
CA LYS A 218 6.17 20.05 4.14
C LYS A 218 6.78 21.33 3.55
N GLY A 219 7.33 21.26 2.34
CA GLY A 219 7.89 22.44 1.66
C GLY A 219 6.87 23.56 1.47
N TYR A 220 5.62 23.21 1.14
CA TYR A 220 4.52 24.18 1.08
C TYR A 220 4.18 24.79 2.45
N ASN A 221 4.18 24.00 3.51
CA ASN A 221 3.97 24.52 4.87
C ASN A 221 5.10 25.46 5.31
N ASP A 222 6.35 25.12 5.00
CA ASP A 222 7.50 25.99 5.27
C ASP A 222 7.43 27.31 4.51
N PHE A 223 6.98 27.25 3.25
CA PHE A 223 6.72 28.45 2.47
C PHE A 223 5.66 29.35 3.14
N LYS A 224 4.55 28.79 3.63
CA LYS A 224 3.54 29.57 4.38
C LYS A 224 4.11 30.23 5.64
N ILE A 225 4.95 29.51 6.38
CA ILE A 225 5.61 30.02 7.59
C ILE A 225 6.55 31.18 7.23
N LEU A 226 7.36 31.03 6.17
CA LEU A 226 8.26 32.07 5.67
C LEU A 226 7.51 33.34 5.21
N MET A 227 6.32 33.15 4.65
CA MET A 227 5.43 34.26 4.24
C MET A 227 4.65 34.88 5.41
N GLY A 228 4.81 34.38 6.65
CA GLY A 228 4.07 34.85 7.82
C GLY A 228 2.58 34.50 7.80
N ILE A 229 2.16 33.55 6.97
CA ILE A 229 0.76 33.12 6.82
C ILE A 229 0.38 32.10 7.90
N ASP A 230 1.35 31.33 8.38
CA ASP A 230 1.13 30.22 9.31
C ASP A 230 2.26 30.13 10.36
N THR A 231 2.04 29.36 11.42
CA THR A 231 3.02 29.20 12.52
C THR A 231 3.78 27.87 12.45
N PRO A 232 5.03 27.81 12.92
CA PRO A 232 5.81 26.57 12.93
C PRO A 232 5.16 25.48 13.80
N ASN A 233 5.08 24.26 13.26
CA ASN A 233 4.64 23.09 14.01
C ASN A 233 5.82 22.12 14.22
N GLN A 234 6.50 22.27 15.36
CA GLN A 234 7.70 21.50 15.70
C GLN A 234 7.47 19.98 15.72
N PHE A 235 6.26 19.53 16.09
CA PHE A 235 5.92 18.12 16.09
C PHE A 235 5.81 17.57 14.67
N ASN A 236 5.13 18.30 13.78
CA ASN A 236 5.03 17.92 12.37
C ASN A 236 6.41 17.92 11.70
N ASP A 237 7.26 18.89 12.01
CA ASP A 237 8.61 19.00 11.48
C ASP A 237 9.47 17.80 11.90
N TYR A 238 9.40 17.43 13.17
CA TYR A 238 10.07 16.24 13.70
C TYR A 238 9.53 14.96 13.07
N LEU A 239 8.21 14.82 12.92
CA LEU A 239 7.58 13.63 12.35
C LEU A 239 7.98 13.45 10.89
N VAL A 240 7.93 14.51 10.08
CA VAL A 240 8.35 14.46 8.66
C VAL A 240 9.84 14.11 8.55
N PHE A 241 10.69 14.73 9.36
CA PHE A 241 12.13 14.41 9.40
C PHE A 241 12.37 12.95 9.77
N LEU A 242 11.73 12.46 10.84
CA LEU A 242 11.86 11.08 11.30
C LEU A 242 11.38 10.11 10.22
N PHE A 243 10.21 10.38 9.62
CA PHE A 243 9.61 9.52 8.60
C PHE A 243 10.50 9.41 7.36
N LEU A 244 11.01 10.53 6.84
CA LEU A 244 11.92 10.54 5.68
C LEU A 244 13.26 9.86 6.00
N THR A 245 13.92 10.28 7.07
CA THR A 245 15.28 9.83 7.40
C THR A 245 15.30 8.34 7.76
N VAL A 246 14.42 7.91 8.66
CA VAL A 246 14.37 6.52 9.11
C VAL A 246 13.96 5.61 7.96
N PHE A 247 12.98 6.01 7.15
CA PHE A 247 12.59 5.22 5.99
C PHE A 247 13.75 5.05 5.00
N ILE A 248 14.41 6.15 4.60
CA ILE A 248 15.49 6.08 3.60
C ILE A 248 16.65 5.23 4.11
N ALA A 249 17.06 5.41 5.37
CA ALA A 249 18.13 4.64 5.98
C ALA A 249 17.78 3.14 6.04
N MET A 250 16.58 2.80 6.48
CA MET A 250 16.12 1.41 6.54
C MET A 250 15.96 0.78 5.17
N ASP A 251 15.43 1.49 4.18
CA ASP A 251 15.30 0.98 2.82
C ASP A 251 16.68 0.65 2.23
N ARG A 252 17.66 1.55 2.41
CA ARG A 252 19.03 1.32 1.95
C ARG A 252 19.69 0.15 2.67
N LEU A 253 19.51 0.03 3.98
CA LEU A 253 20.04 -1.07 4.77
C LEU A 253 19.47 -2.41 4.31
N ILE A 254 18.14 -2.55 4.26
CA ILE A 254 17.50 -3.81 3.87
C ILE A 254 17.83 -4.14 2.41
N LYS A 255 17.83 -3.16 1.50
CA LYS A 255 18.26 -3.40 0.12
C LYS A 255 19.68 -3.95 0.05
N SER A 256 20.60 -3.36 0.80
CA SER A 256 22.00 -3.82 0.81
C SER A 256 22.13 -5.26 1.32
N ILE A 257 21.36 -5.62 2.36
CA ILE A 257 21.29 -7.00 2.89
C ILE A 257 20.71 -7.95 1.84
N VAL A 258 19.63 -7.56 1.16
CA VAL A 258 18.99 -8.39 0.13
C VAL A 258 19.91 -8.58 -1.08
N ASP A 259 20.57 -7.52 -1.54
CA ASP A 259 21.49 -7.55 -2.67
C ASP A 259 22.72 -8.43 -2.35
N ASP A 260 23.26 -8.35 -1.15
CA ASP A 260 24.37 -9.20 -0.67
C ASP A 260 23.95 -10.67 -0.59
N TYR A 261 22.77 -10.95 -0.02
CA TYR A 261 22.22 -12.31 0.04
C TYR A 261 22.05 -12.93 -1.35
N ILE A 262 21.55 -12.16 -2.33
CA ILE A 262 21.42 -12.61 -3.72
C ILE A 262 22.80 -12.87 -4.33
N ALA A 263 23.78 -11.99 -4.07
CA ALA A 263 25.13 -12.15 -4.60
C ALA A 263 25.82 -13.40 -4.05
N TYR A 264 25.68 -13.69 -2.74
CA TYR A 264 26.25 -14.87 -2.11
C TYR A 264 25.69 -16.20 -2.67
N HIS A 265 24.41 -16.22 -3.03
CA HIS A 265 23.74 -17.43 -3.55
C HIS A 265 23.73 -17.54 -5.09
N LYS A 266 24.31 -16.58 -5.81
CA LYS A 266 24.49 -16.70 -7.27
C LYS A 266 25.66 -17.65 -7.55
N PRO A 267 25.46 -18.72 -8.34
CA PRO A 267 26.57 -19.61 -8.72
C PRO A 267 27.60 -18.83 -9.55
N GLU A 268 28.89 -19.06 -9.30
CA GLU A 268 30.07 -18.40 -9.90
C GLU A 268 30.23 -18.58 -11.43
N GLY A 269 29.17 -18.89 -12.18
CA GLY A 269 29.23 -19.27 -13.59
C GLY A 269 29.03 -18.17 -14.62
N ASN A 270 28.93 -16.89 -14.26
CA ASN A 270 28.71 -15.83 -15.25
C ASN A 270 29.48 -14.53 -14.91
N THR A 271 30.79 -14.59 -15.08
CA THR A 271 31.77 -13.52 -14.82
C THR A 271 31.46 -12.20 -15.55
N ASP A 272 30.80 -12.25 -16.72
CA ASP A 272 30.47 -11.05 -17.50
C ASP A 272 29.32 -10.24 -16.88
N PHE A 273 28.35 -10.89 -16.23
CA PHE A 273 27.24 -10.20 -15.58
C PHE A 273 27.67 -9.56 -14.24
N ILE A 274 28.62 -10.19 -13.54
CA ILE A 274 29.19 -9.66 -12.29
C ILE A 274 30.07 -8.44 -12.58
N ALA A 275 30.84 -8.46 -13.67
CA ALA A 275 31.62 -7.31 -14.12
C ALA A 275 30.72 -6.12 -14.50
N MET A 276 29.63 -6.38 -15.25
CA MET A 276 28.67 -5.35 -15.65
C MET A 276 27.87 -4.80 -14.45
N ASP A 277 27.43 -5.63 -13.51
CA ASP A 277 26.73 -5.19 -12.28
C ASP A 277 27.66 -4.39 -11.35
N ARG A 278 28.95 -4.75 -11.27
CA ARG A 278 29.96 -3.96 -10.54
C ARG A 278 30.23 -2.61 -11.21
N LEU A 279 30.28 -2.56 -12.53
CA LEU A 279 30.41 -1.32 -13.30
C LEU A 279 29.20 -0.40 -13.12
N ILE A 280 27.99 -0.95 -13.18
CA ILE A 280 26.76 -0.19 -12.93
C ILE A 280 26.68 0.28 -11.47
N LYS A 281 27.12 -0.55 -10.51
CA LYS A 281 27.22 -0.14 -9.10
C LYS A 281 28.30 0.90 -8.85
N SER A 282 29.45 0.87 -9.54
CA SER A 282 30.47 1.92 -9.42
C SER A 282 29.96 3.24 -9.98
N TYR A 283 29.31 3.22 -11.15
CA TYR A 283 28.65 4.41 -11.70
C TYR A 283 27.50 4.91 -10.79
N SER A 284 26.71 4.01 -10.17
CA SER A 284 25.64 4.41 -9.25
C SER A 284 26.15 4.95 -7.91
N LYS A 285 27.36 4.55 -7.47
CA LYS A 285 27.95 5.01 -6.22
C LYS A 285 28.45 6.45 -6.36
N ASP A 286 29.01 6.78 -7.51
CA ASP A 286 29.60 8.10 -7.76
C ASP A 286 28.56 9.21 -8.05
N TYR A 287 27.32 8.87 -8.42
CA TYR A 287 26.27 9.87 -8.76
C TYR A 287 25.07 9.94 -7.80
N SER A 288 24.92 9.03 -6.82
CA SER A 288 23.70 8.96 -5.98
C SER A 288 23.88 9.33 -4.50
N GLU A 289 25.10 9.65 -4.06
CA GLU A 289 25.36 10.07 -2.69
C GLU A 289 25.11 11.57 -2.50
N ALA A 290 23.83 11.98 -2.58
CA ALA A 290 23.41 13.21 -1.90
C ALA A 290 23.26 12.91 -0.41
N SER A 291 24.39 12.86 0.29
CA SER A 291 24.45 12.68 1.74
C SER A 291 24.39 14.06 2.41
N PRO A 292 23.41 14.31 3.29
CA PRO A 292 23.40 15.56 4.05
C PRO A 292 24.54 15.56 5.07
N LEU A 293 25.46 16.52 4.94
CA LEU A 293 26.50 16.75 5.94
C LEU A 293 25.96 17.70 7.02
N LEU A 294 25.92 17.20 8.26
CA LEU A 294 25.55 17.97 9.44
C LEU A 294 26.82 18.60 10.04
N TYR A 295 26.97 19.91 9.93
CA TYR A 295 28.09 20.61 10.56
C TYR A 295 27.79 20.89 12.04
N GLU A 296 28.82 21.01 12.87
CA GLU A 296 28.71 21.22 14.32
C GLU A 296 27.92 22.50 14.71
N ASN A 297 27.72 23.42 13.77
CA ASN A 297 26.93 24.64 13.94
C ASN A 297 25.44 24.50 13.54
N GLY A 298 24.97 23.29 13.22
CA GLY A 298 23.56 22.99 12.94
C GLY A 298 23.05 23.41 11.56
N LYS A 299 23.91 23.86 10.63
CA LYS A 299 23.51 24.19 9.25
C LYS A 299 23.58 22.96 8.33
N PHE A 300 22.64 22.89 7.38
CA PHE A 300 22.53 21.83 6.37
C PHE A 300 23.04 22.28 5.00
N ARG A 301 23.83 21.43 4.32
CA ARG A 301 24.04 21.50 2.86
C ARG A 301 23.82 20.11 2.26
N MET A 302 23.14 20.06 1.12
CA MET A 302 23.14 18.87 0.26
C MET A 302 24.44 18.89 -0.55
N ASP A 303 25.25 17.85 -0.40
CA ASP A 303 26.29 17.54 -1.35
C ASP A 303 25.62 17.00 -2.62
N VAL A 304 25.81 17.65 -3.76
CA VAL A 304 25.43 17.12 -5.07
C VAL A 304 26.76 16.84 -5.74
N GLY A 305 27.08 15.55 -5.90
CA GLY A 305 28.42 15.04 -6.11
C GLY A 305 29.28 15.80 -7.14
N PRO A 306 30.62 15.75 -6.99
CA PRO A 306 31.50 16.61 -7.75
C PRO A 306 31.50 16.25 -9.24
N SER A 307 31.30 17.24 -10.11
CA SER A 307 32.11 17.31 -11.31
C SER A 307 33.57 17.32 -10.85
N GLU A 308 34.32 16.30 -11.24
CA GLU A 308 35.69 15.99 -10.81
C GLU A 308 36.55 17.22 -10.50
N PHE A 309 36.73 17.53 -9.21
CA PHE A 309 37.84 18.36 -8.75
C PHE A 309 38.45 17.65 -7.55
N LYS A 310 39.69 17.17 -7.72
CA LYS A 310 40.33 16.27 -6.74
C LYS A 310 41.07 17.04 -5.64
N ASN A 311 41.17 18.36 -5.75
CA ASN A 311 41.76 19.26 -4.75
C ASN A 311 41.42 20.74 -5.02
N GLU A 312 41.73 21.60 -4.05
CA GLU A 312 41.41 23.04 -4.03
C GLU A 312 42.06 23.82 -5.19
N GLU A 313 43.22 23.36 -5.68
CA GLU A 313 43.93 23.95 -6.84
C GLU A 313 43.17 23.75 -8.16
N ASP A 314 42.44 22.64 -8.32
CA ASP A 314 41.64 22.38 -9.52
C ASP A 314 40.41 23.32 -9.61
N TYR A 315 39.84 23.70 -8.46
CA TYR A 315 38.71 24.63 -8.39
C TYR A 315 39.11 26.07 -8.77
N GLN A 316 40.27 26.54 -8.29
CA GLN A 316 40.79 27.88 -8.55
C GLN A 316 41.12 28.13 -10.04
N LYS A 317 41.35 27.08 -10.83
CA LYS A 317 41.57 27.19 -12.28
C LYS A 317 40.31 27.49 -13.09
N TYR A 318 39.13 27.17 -12.57
CA TYR A 318 37.86 27.30 -13.29
C TYR A 318 37.10 28.60 -12.96
N VAL A 319 37.45 29.28 -11.86
CA VAL A 319 36.80 30.53 -11.40
C VAL A 319 37.64 31.76 -11.77
N LYS A 320 38.05 31.87 -13.03
CA LYS A 320 38.58 33.14 -13.57
C LYS A 320 37.50 33.96 -14.24
#